data_AF-A0AAD8KYB8-F1
#
_entry.id   AF-A0AAD8KYB8-F1
#
_cell.length_a   1.000
_cell.length_b   1.000
_cell.length_c   1.000
_cell.angle_alpha   90.00
_cell.angle_beta   90.00
_cell.angle_gamma   90.00
#
_symmetry.space_group_name_H-M   'P 1'
#
loop_
_entity.id
_entity.type
_entity.pdbx_description
1 polymer ?
#
loop_
_entity_poly.entity_id
_entity_poly.type
_entity_poly.pdbx_seq_one_letter_code
_entity_poly.pdbx_strand_id
1 'polypeptide(L)'
;MGLSHNTSIIIATLLVFGMWACQATSRRTLNEETMLQRHEQWMARYGRIYKDDLEKEARFKIFKNNVAYIEAFNNAGNRANKFSVNQFADQTNQEFKATRNGFKFPSTSRSGQTTPLGMRM
;
A
#
# COMPACT_ATOMS: atom_id res chain seq x y z
N MET A 1 19.06 49.64 20.44
CA MET A 1 19.54 48.68 19.41
C MET A 1 19.09 47.23 19.65
N GLY A 2 18.74 46.79 20.86
CA GLY A 2 18.30 45.39 21.12
C GLY A 2 16.91 45.01 20.56
N LEU A 3 15.93 45.92 20.55
CA LEU A 3 14.56 45.62 20.12
C LEU A 3 14.44 45.34 18.61
N SER A 4 15.20 46.08 17.78
CA SER A 4 15.23 45.91 16.32
C SER A 4 15.94 44.63 15.89
N HIS A 5 16.95 44.19 16.65
CA HIS A 5 17.66 42.94 16.41
C HIS A 5 16.77 41.72 16.67
N ASN A 6 16.04 41.73 17.79
CA ASN A 6 15.09 40.67 18.13
C ASN A 6 13.96 40.55 17.08
N THR A 7 13.43 41.68 16.64
CA THR A 7 12.41 41.74 15.57
C THR A 7 12.95 41.15 14.26
N SER A 8 14.20 41.48 13.89
CA SER A 8 14.84 40.95 12.69
C SER A 8 15.06 39.43 12.77
N ILE A 9 15.45 38.91 13.93
CA ILE A 9 15.59 37.46 14.16
C ILE A 9 14.23 36.76 14.02
N ILE A 10 13.16 37.32 14.60
CA ILE A 10 11.80 36.75 14.50
C ILE A 10 11.33 36.71 13.05
N ILE A 11 11.57 37.77 12.27
CA ILE A 11 11.21 37.79 10.85
C ILE A 11 12.00 36.72 10.09
N ALA A 12 13.33 36.63 10.32
CA ALA A 12 14.17 35.63 9.67
C ALA A 12 13.72 34.19 9.97
N THR A 13 13.37 33.88 11.22
CA THR A 13 12.89 32.54 11.58
C THR A 13 11.53 32.23 10.95
N LEU A 14 10.59 33.19 10.93
CA LEU A 14 9.30 33.02 10.26
C LEU A 14 9.46 32.77 8.75
N LEU A 15 10.37 33.48 8.08
CA LEU A 15 10.65 33.28 6.66
C LEU A 15 11.22 31.88 6.39
N VAL A 16 12.14 31.42 7.23
CA VAL A 16 12.69 30.05 7.11
C VAL A 16 11.59 29.02 7.32
N PHE A 17 10.80 29.10 8.40
CA PHE A 17 9.69 28.17 8.63
C PHE A 17 8.66 28.19 7.49
N GLY A 18 8.31 29.38 6.99
CA GLY A 18 7.41 29.54 5.85
C GLY A 18 7.94 28.86 4.58
N MET A 19 9.24 29.02 4.29
CA MET A 19 9.90 28.36 3.14
C MET A 19 9.87 26.84 3.27
N TRP A 20 10.16 26.29 4.46
CA TRP A 20 10.11 24.85 4.70
C TRP A 20 8.69 24.29 4.53
N ALA A 21 7.68 24.99 5.04
CA ALA A 21 6.27 24.60 4.87
C ALA A 21 5.83 24.62 3.40
N CYS A 22 6.21 25.66 2.66
CA CYS A 22 5.94 25.76 1.22
C CYS A 22 6.60 24.62 0.43
N GLN A 23 7.87 24.33 0.74
CA GLN A 23 8.61 23.26 0.09
C GLN A 23 8.01 21.89 0.42
N ALA A 24 7.65 21.63 1.68
CA ALA A 24 7.02 20.37 2.09
C ALA A 24 5.68 20.14 1.37
N THR A 25 4.85 21.19 1.28
CA THR A 25 3.56 21.14 0.58
C THR A 25 3.75 20.87 -0.91
N SER A 26 4.68 21.59 -1.56
CA SER A 26 4.98 21.41 -2.99
C SER A 26 5.50 20.02 -3.32
N ARG A 27 6.34 19.42 -2.46
CA ARG A 27 6.80 18.04 -2.64
C ARG A 27 5.65 17.05 -2.50
N ARG A 28 4.75 17.28 -1.54
CA ARG A 28 3.58 16.41 -1.35
C ARG A 28 2.68 16.44 -2.59
N THR A 29 2.34 17.61 -3.12
CA THR A 29 1.47 17.72 -4.31
C THR A 29 2.10 17.04 -5.52
N LEU A 30 3.38 17.29 -5.80
CA LEU A 30 4.12 16.64 -6.90
C LEU A 30 4.08 15.10 -6.79
N ASN A 31 4.29 14.57 -5.58
CA ASN A 31 4.25 13.13 -5.34
C ASN A 31 2.84 12.54 -5.55
N GLU A 32 1.79 13.25 -5.13
CA GLU A 32 0.40 12.86 -5.37
C GLU A 32 0.08 12.84 -6.87
N GLU A 33 0.44 13.91 -7.60
CA GLU A 33 0.24 14.01 -9.06
C GLU A 33 0.96 12.89 -9.81
N THR A 34 2.21 12.61 -9.41
CA THR A 34 3.01 11.52 -9.98
C THR A 34 2.35 10.16 -9.73
N MET A 35 1.80 9.94 -8.53
CA MET A 35 1.12 8.68 -8.20
C MET A 35 -0.21 8.53 -8.92
N LEU A 36 -0.97 9.62 -9.09
CA LEU A 36 -2.19 9.63 -9.93
C LEU A 36 -1.85 9.24 -11.36
N GLN A 37 -0.82 9.82 -11.96
CA GLN A 37 -0.39 9.46 -13.32
C GLN A 37 -0.02 7.98 -13.44
N ARG A 38 0.71 7.42 -12.45
CA ARG A 38 1.03 5.99 -12.41
C ARG A 38 -0.24 5.12 -12.30
N HIS A 39 -1.24 5.57 -11.55
CA HIS A 39 -2.52 4.87 -11.43
C HIS A 39 -3.27 4.86 -12.77
N GLU A 40 -3.39 5.99 -13.46
CA GLU A 40 -4.04 6.05 -14.78
C GLU A 40 -3.33 5.16 -15.82
N GLN A 41 -2.00 5.18 -15.85
CA GLN A 41 -1.21 4.30 -16.73
C GLN A 41 -1.44 2.82 -16.40
N TRP A 42 -1.47 2.48 -15.11
CA TRP A 42 -1.76 1.13 -14.66
C TRP A 42 -3.19 0.71 -15.01
N MET A 43 -4.17 1.60 -14.85
CA MET A 43 -5.56 1.35 -15.23
C MET A 43 -5.67 1.06 -16.72
N ALA A 44 -5.06 1.89 -17.56
CA ALA A 44 -5.02 1.70 -19.00
C ALA A 44 -4.36 0.36 -19.37
N ARG A 45 -3.24 0.02 -18.72
CA ARG A 45 -2.51 -1.24 -18.96
C ARG A 45 -3.33 -2.50 -18.64
N TYR A 46 -4.14 -2.47 -17.59
CA TYR A 46 -4.92 -3.62 -17.13
C TYR A 46 -6.42 -3.52 -17.43
N GLY A 47 -6.84 -2.55 -18.24
CA GLY A 47 -8.25 -2.36 -18.62
C GLY A 47 -9.18 -2.09 -17.44
N ARG A 48 -8.71 -1.33 -16.44
CA ARG A 48 -9.49 -1.02 -15.23
C ARG A 48 -10.44 0.14 -15.51
N ILE A 49 -11.73 -0.12 -15.27
CA ILE A 49 -12.81 0.86 -15.36
C ILE A 49 -13.59 0.76 -14.06
N TYR A 50 -13.79 1.88 -13.39
CA TYR A 50 -14.55 1.97 -12.14
C TYR A 50 -15.94 2.53 -12.42
N LYS A 51 -16.89 2.22 -11.53
CA LYS A 51 -18.28 2.64 -11.68
C LYS A 51 -18.44 4.15 -11.58
N ASP A 52 -17.74 4.77 -10.63
CA ASP A 52 -17.84 6.18 -10.31
C ASP A 52 -16.54 6.71 -9.70
N ASP A 53 -16.46 8.04 -9.55
CA ASP A 53 -15.26 8.71 -9.02
C ASP A 53 -14.98 8.35 -7.56
N LEU A 54 -16.02 8.03 -6.77
CA LEU A 54 -15.85 7.62 -5.37
C LEU A 54 -15.17 6.25 -5.29
N GLU A 55 -15.59 5.29 -6.13
CA GLU A 55 -14.91 4.01 -6.26
C GLU A 55 -13.48 4.20 -6.77
N LYS A 56 -13.29 5.02 -7.80
CA LYS A 56 -11.95 5.32 -8.34
C LYS A 56 -11.02 5.89 -7.27
N GLU A 57 -11.50 6.83 -6.45
CA GLU A 57 -10.73 7.39 -5.35
C GLU A 57 -10.38 6.34 -4.28
N ALA A 58 -11.35 5.49 -3.90
CA ALA A 58 -11.11 4.40 -2.96
C ALA A 58 -10.07 3.41 -3.48
N ARG A 59 -10.17 3.02 -4.76
CA ARG A 59 -9.25 2.11 -5.44
C ARG A 59 -7.86 2.73 -5.62
N PHE A 60 -7.78 4.04 -5.89
CA PHE A 60 -6.53 4.78 -5.92
C PHE A 60 -5.81 4.75 -4.56
N LYS A 61 -6.53 4.92 -3.44
CA LYS A 61 -5.92 4.81 -2.08
C LYS A 61 -5.31 3.43 -1.84
N ILE A 62 -6.00 2.36 -2.27
CA ILE A 62 -5.49 0.98 -2.16
C ILE A 62 -4.26 0.80 -3.05
N PHE A 63 -4.35 1.24 -4.31
CA PHE A 63 -3.24 1.22 -5.27
C PHE A 63 -1.99 1.89 -4.72
N LYS A 64 -2.13 3.11 -4.21
CA LYS A 64 -1.02 3.87 -3.60
C LYS A 64 -0.37 3.13 -2.44
N ASN A 65 -1.17 2.57 -1.53
CA ASN A 65 -0.65 1.81 -0.39
C ASN A 65 0.10 0.55 -0.85
N ASN A 66 -0.43 -0.17 -1.84
CA ASN A 66 0.21 -1.37 -2.37
C ASN A 66 1.51 -1.05 -3.13
N VAL A 67 1.55 0.03 -3.90
CA VAL A 67 2.79 0.51 -4.56
C VAL A 67 3.85 0.87 -3.52
N ALA A 68 3.48 1.64 -2.49
CA ALA A 68 4.40 2.00 -1.41
C ALA A 68 4.93 0.76 -0.68
N TYR A 69 4.09 -0.25 -0.44
CA TYR A 69 4.51 -1.52 0.14
C TYR A 69 5.52 -2.26 -0.76
N ILE A 70 5.25 -2.35 -2.07
CA ILE A 70 6.15 -2.99 -3.04
C ILE A 70 7.51 -2.28 -3.08
N GLU A 71 7.52 -0.95 -3.13
CA GLU A 71 8.73 -0.14 -3.16
C GLU A 71 9.53 -0.30 -1.87
N ALA A 72 8.88 -0.20 -0.70
CA ALA A 72 9.52 -0.44 0.59
C ALA A 72 10.08 -1.87 0.70
N PHE A 73 9.32 -2.86 0.24
CA PHE A 73 9.74 -4.27 0.24
C PHE A 73 10.98 -4.49 -0.63
N ASN A 74 11.00 -3.90 -1.84
CA ASN A 74 12.11 -4.03 -2.77
C ASN A 74 13.35 -3.25 -2.32
N ASN A 75 13.18 -2.12 -1.63
CA ASN A 75 14.29 -1.28 -1.16
C ASN A 75 14.98 -1.81 0.11
N ALA A 76 14.35 -2.71 0.86
CA ALA A 76 14.87 -3.23 2.13
C ALA A 76 16.17 -4.05 2.01
N GLY A 77 16.65 -4.33 0.78
CA GLY A 77 17.83 -5.17 0.53
C GLY A 77 17.60 -6.64 0.96
N ASN A 78 18.43 -7.57 0.47
CA ASN A 78 18.47 -8.96 0.95
C ASN A 78 17.24 -9.85 0.67
N ARG A 79 16.48 -9.60 -0.41
CA ARG A 79 15.35 -10.44 -0.82
C ARG A 79 15.66 -11.22 -2.10
N ALA A 80 15.39 -12.53 -2.11
CA ALA A 80 15.52 -13.38 -3.30
C ALA A 80 14.48 -13.06 -4.40
N ASN A 81 13.36 -12.41 -4.03
CA ASN A 81 12.25 -12.12 -4.93
C ASN A 81 11.94 -10.63 -4.94
N LYS A 82 11.58 -10.09 -6.11
CA LYS A 82 11.10 -8.72 -6.29
C LYS A 82 9.61 -8.71 -6.56
N PHE A 83 8.90 -7.78 -5.94
CA PHE A 83 7.50 -7.53 -6.27
C PHE A 83 7.39 -6.46 -7.35
N SER A 84 6.38 -6.59 -8.20
CA SER A 84 6.04 -5.61 -9.22
C SER A 84 4.57 -5.26 -9.10
N VAL A 85 4.23 -4.05 -9.57
CA VAL A 85 2.84 -3.60 -9.63
C VAL A 85 2.11 -4.47 -10.67
N ASN A 86 1.15 -5.27 -10.21
CA ASN A 86 0.42 -6.24 -11.02
C ASN A 86 -1.07 -5.87 -11.14
N GLN A 87 -1.86 -6.69 -11.80
CA GLN A 87 -3.29 -6.45 -12.02
C GLN A 87 -4.15 -6.39 -10.73
N PHE A 88 -3.63 -6.76 -9.57
CA PHE A 88 -4.32 -6.74 -8.27
C PHE A 88 -3.93 -5.56 -7.40
N ALA A 89 -3.19 -4.58 -7.94
CA ALA A 89 -2.67 -3.48 -7.17
C ALA A 89 -3.76 -2.61 -6.52
N ASP A 90 -5.00 -2.61 -7.02
CA ASP A 90 -6.15 -1.90 -6.44
C ASP A 90 -7.01 -2.74 -5.48
N GLN A 91 -6.57 -3.95 -5.13
CA GLN A 91 -7.27 -4.86 -4.23
C GLN A 91 -6.64 -4.89 -2.85
N THR A 92 -7.49 -5.02 -1.83
CA THR A 92 -7.06 -5.38 -0.48
C THR A 92 -6.71 -6.86 -0.41
N ASN A 93 -5.93 -7.24 0.60
CA ASN A 93 -5.60 -8.64 0.85
C ASN A 93 -6.86 -9.51 1.10
N GLN A 94 -7.90 -8.93 1.72
CA GLN A 94 -9.16 -9.64 1.97
C GLN A 94 -9.91 -9.91 0.66
N GLU A 95 -10.06 -8.92 -0.21
CA GLU A 95 -10.69 -9.08 -1.53
C GLU A 95 -9.93 -10.09 -2.40
N PHE A 96 -8.59 -10.02 -2.38
CA PHE A 96 -7.75 -10.97 -3.10
C PHE A 96 -7.98 -12.41 -2.61
N LYS A 97 -7.99 -12.62 -1.30
CA LYS A 97 -8.25 -13.95 -0.70
C LYS A 97 -9.66 -14.45 -0.99
N ALA A 98 -10.68 -13.60 -0.86
CA ALA A 98 -12.08 -13.98 -1.05
C ALA A 98 -12.35 -14.49 -2.48
N THR A 99 -11.64 -13.95 -3.47
CA THR A 99 -11.83 -14.30 -4.88
C THR A 99 -10.93 -15.45 -5.36
N ARG A 100 -9.77 -15.67 -4.74
CA ARG A 100 -8.76 -16.62 -5.27
C ARG A 100 -8.37 -17.75 -4.33
N ASN A 101 -8.58 -17.62 -3.03
CA ASN A 101 -8.22 -18.67 -2.08
C ASN A 101 -9.45 -19.55 -1.82
N GLY A 102 -9.82 -20.35 -2.82
CA GLY A 102 -10.94 -21.30 -2.73
C GLY A 102 -10.60 -22.64 -2.04
N PHE A 103 -9.35 -22.83 -1.62
CA PHE A 103 -8.94 -24.07 -0.98
C PHE A 103 -9.57 -24.19 0.42
N LYS A 104 -10.59 -25.05 0.52
CA LYS A 104 -11.18 -25.47 1.79
C LYS A 104 -10.50 -26.77 2.20
N PHE A 105 -9.86 -26.77 3.37
CA PHE A 105 -9.32 -28.01 3.92
C PHE A 105 -10.47 -29.00 4.10
N PRO A 106 -10.41 -30.22 3.55
CA PRO A 106 -11.37 -31.24 3.88
C PRO A 106 -11.26 -31.48 5.38
N SER A 107 -12.33 -31.22 6.13
CA SER A 107 -12.40 -31.64 7.53
C SER A 107 -12.48 -33.16 7.53
N THR A 108 -11.33 -33.84 7.59
CA THR A 108 -11.29 -35.27 7.88
C THR A 108 -11.73 -35.43 9.34
N SER A 109 -13.03 -35.61 9.55
CA SER A 109 -13.55 -36.19 10.79
C SER A 109 -13.01 -37.62 10.87
N ARG A 110 -11.80 -37.74 11.43
CA ARG A 110 -11.20 -39.02 11.78
C ARG A 110 -12.01 -39.58 12.94
N SER A 111 -13.13 -40.22 12.62
CA SER A 111 -13.85 -41.07 13.57
C SER A 111 -12.88 -42.16 13.99
N GLY A 112 -12.40 -42.08 15.23
CA GLY A 112 -11.54 -43.09 15.82
C GLY A 112 -12.32 -44.38 16.00
N GLN A 113 -12.33 -45.22 14.97
CA GLN A 113 -12.58 -46.65 15.15
C GLN A 113 -11.22 -47.35 15.17
N THR A 114 -10.64 -47.42 16.36
CA THR A 114 -9.54 -48.32 16.66
C THR A 114 -10.15 -49.70 16.85
N THR A 115 -10.13 -50.53 15.80
CA THR A 115 -10.42 -51.97 15.92
C THR A 115 -9.24 -52.62 16.64
N PRO A 116 -9.44 -53.36 17.75
CA PRO A 116 -8.35 -54.07 18.39
C PRO A 116 -8.04 -55.33 17.56
N LEU A 117 -6.89 -55.35 16.89
CA LEU A 117 -6.38 -56.56 16.25
C LEU A 117 -5.88 -57.51 17.33
N GLY A 118 -6.64 -58.58 17.52
CA GLY A 118 -6.35 -59.68 18.42
C GLY A 118 -5.02 -60.34 18.08
N MET A 119 -4.30 -60.64 19.16
CA MET A 119 -3.17 -61.56 19.27
C MET A 119 -3.43 -62.87 18.50
N ARG A 120 -2.44 -63.30 17.70
CA ARG A 120 -2.20 -64.72 17.45
C ARG A 120 -0.71 -65.02 17.48
N MET A 121 -0.43 -66.12 18.17
CA MET A 121 0.87 -66.72 18.53
C MET A 121 1.79 -66.96 17.35
#